data_AF-A0A518C606-F1
#
_entry.id   AF-A0A518C606-F1
#
_cell.length_a   1.000
_cell.length_b   1.000
_cell.length_c   1.000
_cell.angle_alpha   90.00
_cell.angle_beta   90.00
_cell.angle_gamma   90.00
#
_symmetry.space_group_name_H-M   'P 1'
#
loop_
_entity.id
_entity.type
_entity.pdbx_description
1 polymer ?
#
loop_
_entity_poly.entity_id
_entity_poly.type
_entity_poly.pdbx_seq_one_letter_code
_entity_poly.pdbx_strand_id
1 'polypeptide(L)'
;MPGLTVTEKEHWKDRIGKRIDKKIEVVSAEDPNLLDRVHREARERALASLGLSKMQQELDEVEQQKSALEKRERQIERAMLAHVRGVPVEDIDDYHSYRYDHEVDSAVNRRQAVHEDELLAESENGQRILQLREEKDNLLDTVWLATSPKQIKELWSKVADLLGDDQTQLQRDALAIVPAEE
;
A
#
# COMPACT_ATOMS: atom_id res chain seq x y z
N MET A 1 24.07 -3.18 74.51
CA MET A 1 22.82 -3.23 73.72
C MET A 1 23.21 -3.64 72.30
N PRO A 2 22.95 -4.87 71.84
CA PRO A 2 23.27 -5.25 70.47
C PRO A 2 22.36 -4.44 69.54
N GLY A 3 22.96 -3.76 68.56
CA GLY A 3 22.22 -2.95 67.58
C GLY A 3 21.44 -3.83 66.62
N LEU A 4 20.40 -3.27 66.00
CA LEU A 4 19.60 -3.93 64.96
C LEU A 4 20.51 -4.53 63.88
N THR A 5 20.23 -5.77 63.53
CA THR A 5 20.85 -6.46 62.39
C THR A 5 20.46 -5.78 61.07
N VAL A 6 21.24 -5.98 60.01
CA VAL A 6 20.98 -5.36 58.70
C VAL A 6 19.60 -5.74 58.16
N THR A 7 19.20 -7.00 58.35
CA THR A 7 17.88 -7.52 57.98
C THR A 7 16.74 -6.83 58.74
N GLU A 8 16.90 -6.59 60.04
CA GLU A 8 15.91 -5.84 60.82
C GLU A 8 15.84 -4.37 60.41
N LYS A 9 16.98 -3.76 60.05
CA LYS A 9 17.01 -2.38 59.52
C LYS A 9 16.28 -2.26 58.18
N GLU A 10 16.48 -3.21 57.26
CA GLU A 10 15.74 -3.25 55.98
C GLU A 10 14.24 -3.46 56.21
N HIS A 11 13.84 -4.37 57.11
CA HIS A 11 12.43 -4.54 57.47
C HIS A 11 11.82 -3.22 58.01
N TRP A 12 12.53 -2.52 58.90
CA TRP A 12 12.04 -1.24 59.43
C TRP A 12 11.97 -0.14 58.36
N LYS A 13 12.95 -0.08 57.45
CA LYS A 13 12.96 0.83 56.30
C LYS A 13 11.74 0.60 55.40
N ASP A 14 11.46 -0.64 55.02
CA ASP A 14 10.29 -0.98 54.19
C ASP A 14 8.97 -0.62 54.88
N ARG A 15 8.87 -0.92 56.18
CA ARG A 15 7.65 -0.65 56.94
C ARG A 15 7.41 0.85 57.14
N ILE A 16 8.47 1.63 57.34
CA ILE A 16 8.40 3.09 57.41
C ILE A 16 8.09 3.66 56.02
N GLY A 17 8.72 3.15 54.95
CA GLY A 17 8.45 3.52 53.57
C GLY A 17 6.98 3.39 53.21
N LYS A 18 6.37 2.22 53.45
CA LYS A 18 4.92 2.01 53.20
C LYS A 18 4.02 2.99 53.95
N ARG A 19 4.41 3.42 55.15
CA ARG A 19 3.65 4.43 55.91
C ARG A 19 3.78 5.83 55.29
N ILE A 20 4.97 6.15 54.78
CA ILE A 20 5.22 7.39 54.04
C ILE A 20 4.43 7.38 52.74
N ASP A 21 4.49 6.31 51.96
CA ASP A 21 3.75 6.16 50.69
C ASP A 21 2.25 6.37 50.88
N LYS A 22 1.66 5.72 51.90
CA LYS A 22 0.24 5.90 52.23
C LYS A 22 -0.10 7.35 52.61
N LYS A 23 0.83 8.06 53.25
CA LYS A 23 0.62 9.49 53.56
C LYS A 23 0.78 10.37 52.33
N ILE A 24 1.72 10.06 51.43
CA ILE A 24 1.88 10.73 50.14
C ILE A 24 0.62 10.55 49.29
N GLU A 25 0.03 9.35 49.27
CA GLU A 25 -1.22 9.07 48.56
C GLU A 25 -2.38 9.93 49.08
N VAL A 26 -2.56 9.99 50.41
CA VAL A 26 -3.58 10.84 51.04
C VAL A 26 -3.37 12.32 50.72
N VAL A 27 -2.13 12.81 50.75
CA VAL A 27 -1.81 14.21 50.43
C VAL A 27 -2.01 14.48 48.93
N SER A 28 -1.66 13.53 48.06
CA SER A 28 -1.88 13.66 46.61
C SER A 28 -3.36 13.64 46.24
N ALA A 29 -4.21 12.98 47.05
CA ALA A 29 -5.66 13.00 46.85
C ALA A 29 -6.29 14.37 47.14
N GLU A 30 -5.61 15.27 47.87
CA GLU A 30 -6.08 16.65 48.13
C GLU A 30 -5.94 17.55 46.90
N ASP A 31 -5.00 17.25 45.98
CA ASP A 31 -4.89 17.86 44.64
C ASP A 31 -4.57 16.76 43.61
N PRO A 32 -5.60 16.11 43.04
CA PRO A 32 -5.44 14.94 42.17
C PRO A 32 -4.56 15.16 40.94
N ASN A 33 -4.42 16.41 40.48
CA ASN A 33 -3.66 16.76 39.28
C ASN A 33 -2.27 17.34 39.62
N LEU A 34 -1.90 17.44 40.91
CA LEU A 34 -0.65 18.05 41.34
C LEU A 34 0.56 17.35 40.74
N LEU A 35 0.63 16.03 40.87
CA LEU A 35 1.78 15.24 40.43
C LEU A 35 1.96 15.31 38.91
N ASP A 36 0.88 15.23 38.14
CA ASP A 36 0.91 15.35 36.68
C ASP A 36 1.37 16.74 36.24
N ARG A 37 0.85 17.79 36.90
CA ARG A 37 1.28 19.17 36.65
C ARG A 37 2.76 19.35 36.96
N VAL A 38 3.21 18.90 38.14
CA VAL A 38 4.63 18.98 38.54
C VAL A 38 5.52 18.20 37.57
N HIS A 39 5.09 17.03 37.12
CA HIS A 39 5.83 16.23 36.15
C HIS A 39 5.99 16.97 34.81
N ARG A 40 4.90 17.56 34.29
CA ARG A 40 4.94 18.36 33.07
C ARG A 40 5.84 19.59 33.21
N GLU A 41 5.69 20.36 34.29
CA GLU A 41 6.52 21.53 34.56
C GLU A 41 8.00 21.17 34.72
N ALA A 42 8.30 20.05 35.40
CA ALA A 42 9.68 19.56 35.55
C ALA A 42 10.29 19.20 34.18
N ARG A 43 9.52 18.56 33.29
CA ARG A 43 9.94 18.26 31.92
C ARG A 43 10.20 19.53 31.11
N GLU A 44 9.30 20.50 31.15
CA GLU A 44 9.47 21.80 30.47
C GLU A 44 10.74 22.53 30.95
N ARG A 45 10.97 22.56 32.28
CA ARG A 45 12.19 23.12 32.86
C ARG A 45 13.45 22.36 32.45
N ALA A 46 13.38 21.03 32.37
CA ALA A 46 14.51 20.22 31.89
C ALA A 46 14.84 20.56 30.44
N LEU A 47 13.84 20.60 29.54
CA LEU A 47 14.02 21.01 28.14
C LEU A 47 14.64 22.41 28.03
N ALA A 48 14.19 23.37 28.85
CA ALA A 48 14.75 24.71 28.89
C ALA A 48 16.20 24.72 29.38
N SER A 49 16.51 24.01 30.47
CA SER A 49 17.87 23.95 31.04
C SER A 49 18.89 23.30 30.11
N LEU A 50 18.43 22.40 29.24
CA LEU A 50 19.26 21.73 28.23
C LEU A 50 19.33 22.51 26.92
N GLY A 51 18.60 23.63 26.78
CA GLY A 51 18.53 24.39 25.54
C GLY A 51 17.75 23.70 24.41
N LEU A 52 16.91 22.72 24.73
CA LEU A 52 16.19 21.87 23.77
C LEU A 52 14.78 22.37 23.46
N SER A 53 14.27 23.39 24.17
CA SER A 53 12.88 23.84 24.03
C SER A 53 12.48 24.14 22.59
N LYS A 54 13.34 24.81 21.82
CA LYS A 54 13.05 25.15 20.42
C LYS A 54 12.98 23.90 19.52
N MET A 55 13.90 22.94 19.72
CA MET A 55 13.91 21.69 18.97
C MET A 55 12.69 20.81 19.31
N GLN A 56 12.29 20.78 20.58
CA GLN A 56 11.07 20.07 20.98
C GLN A 56 9.83 20.70 20.36
N GLN A 57 9.72 22.04 20.34
CA GLN A 57 8.60 22.73 19.69
C GLN A 57 8.54 22.42 18.20
N GLU A 58 9.69 22.46 17.50
CA GLU A 58 9.77 22.09 16.09
C GLU A 58 9.36 20.63 15.85
N LEU A 59 9.78 19.72 16.73
CA LEU A 59 9.37 18.31 16.65
C LEU A 59 7.85 18.16 16.83
N ASP A 60 7.26 18.83 17.82
CA ASP A 60 5.82 18.79 18.08
C ASP A 60 5.02 19.36 16.89
N GLU A 61 5.51 20.43 16.27
CA GLU A 61 4.93 21.01 15.05
C GLU A 61 5.00 20.03 13.87
N VAL A 62 6.14 19.37 13.67
CA VAL A 62 6.30 18.35 12.63
C VAL A 62 5.37 17.17 12.86
N GLU A 63 5.21 16.71 14.10
CA GLU A 63 4.27 15.63 14.43
C GLU A 63 2.81 16.02 14.14
N GLN A 64 2.42 17.25 14.46
CA GLN A 64 1.09 17.76 14.11
C GLN A 64 0.89 17.84 12.59
N GLN A 65 1.89 18.32 11.85
CA GLN A 65 1.83 18.37 10.38
C GLN A 65 1.71 16.98 9.77
N LYS A 66 2.48 16.00 10.28
CA LYS A 66 2.37 14.59 9.85
C LYS A 66 0.96 14.05 10.07
N SER A 67 0.41 14.23 11.27
CA SER A 67 -0.96 13.76 11.57
C SER A 67 -2.02 14.42 10.66
N ALA A 68 -1.86 15.70 10.34
CA ALA A 68 -2.74 16.40 9.41
C ALA A 68 -2.60 15.87 7.97
N LEU A 69 -1.38 15.60 7.52
CA LEU A 69 -1.11 15.03 6.20
C LEU A 69 -1.67 13.61 6.08
N GLU A 70 -1.47 12.74 7.07
CA GLU A 70 -2.02 11.38 7.07
C GLU A 70 -3.56 11.38 7.00
N LYS A 71 -4.22 12.31 7.71
CA LYS A 71 -5.69 12.45 7.61
C LYS A 71 -6.11 12.87 6.21
N ARG A 72 -5.37 13.80 5.60
CA ARG A 72 -5.66 14.31 4.26
C ARG A 72 -5.40 13.25 3.19
N GLU A 73 -4.32 12.49 3.31
CA GLU A 73 -3.98 11.35 2.46
C GLU A 73 -5.13 10.35 2.43
N ARG A 74 -5.58 9.89 3.61
CA ARG A 74 -6.74 8.97 3.71
C ARG A 74 -8.01 9.52 3.07
N GLN A 75 -8.28 10.82 3.22
CA GLN A 75 -9.43 11.46 2.57
C GLN A 75 -9.32 11.45 1.05
N ILE A 76 -8.12 11.66 0.51
CA ILE A 76 -7.85 11.65 -0.93
C ILE A 76 -7.97 10.24 -1.48
N GLU A 77 -7.34 9.25 -0.84
CA GLU A 77 -7.42 7.84 -1.24
C GLU A 77 -8.88 7.36 -1.30
N ARG A 78 -9.66 7.70 -0.26
CA ARG A 78 -11.09 7.40 -0.20
C ARG A 78 -11.87 8.07 -1.33
N ALA A 79 -11.56 9.32 -1.65
CA ALA A 79 -12.18 10.04 -2.77
C ALA A 79 -11.81 9.44 -4.13
N MET A 80 -10.55 9.02 -4.31
CA MET A 80 -10.09 8.34 -5.52
C MET A 80 -10.83 7.02 -5.72
N LEU A 81 -10.98 6.21 -4.67
CA LEU A 81 -11.72 4.96 -4.76
C LEU A 81 -13.19 5.19 -5.08
N ALA A 82 -13.84 6.14 -4.39
CA ALA A 82 -15.22 6.50 -4.65
C ALA A 82 -15.43 6.87 -6.13
N HIS A 83 -14.48 7.64 -6.70
CA HIS A 83 -14.48 8.00 -8.10
C HIS A 83 -14.33 6.78 -9.03
N VAL A 84 -13.37 5.89 -8.74
CA VAL A 84 -13.16 4.65 -9.51
C VAL A 84 -14.39 3.73 -9.47
N ARG A 85 -15.07 3.66 -8.33
CA ARG A 85 -16.29 2.86 -8.13
C ARG A 85 -17.57 3.53 -8.64
N GLY A 86 -17.54 4.84 -8.90
CA GLY A 86 -18.72 5.61 -9.30
C GLY A 86 -19.76 5.79 -8.18
N VAL A 87 -19.32 5.82 -6.92
CA VAL A 87 -20.18 5.97 -5.74
C VAL A 87 -19.83 7.23 -4.94
N PRO A 88 -20.74 7.76 -4.09
CA PRO A 88 -20.43 8.81 -3.14
C PRO A 88 -19.28 8.43 -2.18
N VAL A 89 -18.52 9.42 -1.71
CA VAL A 89 -17.38 9.20 -0.80
C VAL A 89 -17.86 8.68 0.56
N GLU A 90 -19.06 9.06 0.97
CA GLU A 90 -19.72 8.66 2.20
C GLU A 90 -19.96 7.15 2.28
N ASP A 91 -20.13 6.49 1.13
CA ASP A 91 -20.39 5.05 1.02
C ASP A 91 -19.11 4.20 1.07
N ILE A 92 -17.94 4.84 1.15
CA ILE A 92 -16.66 4.15 1.34
C ILE A 92 -16.33 4.08 2.84
N ASP A 93 -16.23 2.88 3.39
CA ASP A 93 -15.88 2.65 4.80
C ASP A 93 -14.45 3.15 5.14
N ASP A 94 -14.19 3.55 6.39
CA ASP A 94 -12.83 3.95 6.81
C ASP A 94 -11.95 2.74 7.21
N TYR A 95 -12.51 1.53 7.27
CA TYR A 95 -11.90 0.39 7.98
C TYR A 95 -10.81 -0.37 7.21
N HIS A 96 -10.60 -0.08 5.91
CA HIS A 96 -9.79 -0.94 5.03
C HIS A 96 -8.74 -0.19 4.19
N SER A 97 -7.95 0.68 4.83
CA SER A 97 -6.82 1.42 4.23
C SER A 97 -5.94 0.57 3.29
N TYR A 98 -5.50 -0.62 3.70
CA TYR A 98 -4.62 -1.47 2.88
C TYR A 98 -5.27 -2.07 1.62
N ARG A 99 -6.61 -2.07 1.50
CA ARG A 99 -7.31 -2.61 0.33
C ARG A 99 -7.60 -1.53 -0.72
N TYR A 100 -7.41 -0.25 -0.38
CA TYR A 100 -7.73 0.89 -1.24
C TYR A 100 -6.72 1.09 -2.37
N ASP A 101 -5.43 1.01 -2.07
CA ASP A 101 -4.37 1.23 -3.06
C ASP A 101 -4.50 0.29 -4.25
N HIS A 102 -4.77 -1.00 -3.99
CA HIS A 102 -4.78 -2.00 -5.04
C HIS A 102 -5.88 -1.82 -6.10
N GLU A 103 -7.06 -1.32 -5.72
CA GLU A 103 -8.17 -1.17 -6.67
C GLU A 103 -7.97 0.05 -7.57
N VAL A 104 -7.55 1.17 -6.98
CA VAL A 104 -7.23 2.39 -7.71
C VAL A 104 -6.05 2.14 -8.66
N ASP A 105 -4.97 1.54 -8.16
CA ASP A 105 -3.80 1.19 -8.98
C ASP A 105 -4.18 0.24 -10.12
N SER A 106 -5.01 -0.76 -9.84
CA SER A 106 -5.48 -1.69 -10.88
C SER A 106 -6.35 -0.98 -11.93
N ALA A 107 -7.15 0.01 -11.55
CA ALA A 107 -7.93 0.81 -12.49
C ALA A 107 -7.01 1.69 -13.34
N VAL A 108 -6.02 2.35 -12.73
CA VAL A 108 -5.02 3.16 -13.42
C VAL A 108 -4.22 2.31 -14.39
N ASN A 109 -3.67 1.18 -13.96
CA ASN A 109 -2.85 0.30 -14.80
C ASN A 109 -3.64 -0.22 -16.02
N ARG A 110 -4.89 -0.63 -15.83
CA ARG A 110 -5.75 -1.06 -16.96
C ARG A 110 -5.99 0.08 -17.94
N ARG A 111 -6.24 1.29 -17.45
CA ARG A 111 -6.49 2.44 -18.32
C ARG A 111 -5.22 2.93 -19.00
N GLN A 112 -4.09 2.88 -18.30
CA GLN A 112 -2.78 3.18 -18.83
C GLN A 112 -2.43 2.25 -19.99
N ALA A 113 -2.66 0.94 -19.87
CA ALA A 113 -2.37 0.00 -20.96
C ALA A 113 -3.11 0.36 -22.26
N VAL A 114 -4.39 0.76 -22.17
CA VAL A 114 -5.15 1.23 -23.33
C VAL A 114 -4.53 2.49 -23.93
N HIS A 115 -4.18 3.47 -23.09
CA HIS A 115 -3.56 4.70 -23.56
C HIS A 115 -2.14 4.49 -24.12
N GLU A 116 -1.38 3.53 -23.59
CA GLU A 116 -0.09 3.14 -24.16
C GLU A 116 -0.26 2.59 -25.57
N ASP A 117 -1.26 1.74 -25.82
CA ASP A 117 -1.53 1.22 -27.15
C ASP A 117 -1.99 2.33 -28.12
N GLU A 118 -2.85 3.26 -27.65
CA GLU A 118 -3.25 4.45 -28.41
C GLU A 118 -2.02 5.31 -28.80
N LEU A 119 -1.14 5.59 -27.84
CA LEU A 119 0.09 6.37 -28.08
C LEU A 119 1.07 5.65 -29.01
N LEU A 120 1.18 4.33 -28.91
CA LEU A 120 2.01 3.54 -29.82
C LEU A 120 1.48 3.62 -31.25
N ALA A 121 0.16 3.64 -31.45
CA ALA A 121 -0.46 3.72 -32.77
C ALA A 121 -0.14 5.04 -33.52
N GLU A 122 0.25 6.10 -32.80
CA GLU A 122 0.57 7.42 -33.38
C GLU A 122 1.91 7.46 -34.14
N SER A 123 2.77 6.46 -33.98
CA SER A 123 4.10 6.44 -34.60
C SER A 123 4.36 5.16 -35.40
N GLU A 124 5.13 5.25 -36.48
CA GLU A 124 5.49 4.08 -37.30
C GLU A 124 6.19 2.98 -36.49
N ASN A 125 7.11 3.37 -35.60
CA ASN A 125 7.79 2.42 -34.71
C ASN A 125 6.84 1.79 -33.70
N GLY A 126 5.89 2.56 -33.16
CA GLY A 126 4.91 2.04 -32.22
C GLY A 126 3.89 1.12 -32.89
N GLN A 127 3.42 1.42 -34.11
CA GLN A 127 2.61 0.50 -34.91
C GLN A 127 3.33 -0.84 -35.15
N ARG A 128 4.63 -0.79 -35.42
CA ARG A 128 5.44 -2.01 -35.57
C ARG A 128 5.55 -2.80 -34.26
N ILE A 129 5.63 -2.12 -33.11
CA ILE A 129 5.58 -2.77 -31.79
C ILE A 129 4.22 -3.44 -31.57
N LEU A 130 3.12 -2.77 -31.91
CA LEU A 130 1.76 -3.32 -31.77
C LEU A 130 1.58 -4.58 -32.64
N GLN A 131 2.02 -4.55 -33.90
CA GLN A 131 2.02 -5.72 -34.78
C GLN A 131 2.81 -6.90 -34.18
N LEU A 132 4.00 -6.63 -33.63
CA LEU A 132 4.80 -7.68 -32.99
C LEU A 132 4.17 -8.23 -31.71
N ARG A 133 3.42 -7.41 -30.95
CA ARG A 133 2.66 -7.87 -29.78
C ARG A 133 1.53 -8.81 -30.22
N GLU A 134 0.79 -8.44 -31.25
CA GLU A 134 -0.26 -9.29 -31.83
C GLU A 134 0.30 -10.63 -32.32
N GLU A 135 1.42 -10.63 -33.04
CA GLU A 135 2.08 -11.88 -33.47
C GLU A 135 2.54 -12.74 -32.28
N LYS A 136 3.00 -12.11 -31.20
CA LYS A 136 3.40 -12.81 -29.97
C LYS A 136 2.21 -13.45 -29.26
N ASP A 137 1.07 -12.76 -29.19
CA ASP A 137 -0.14 -13.27 -28.55
C ASP A 137 -0.73 -14.46 -29.33
N ASN A 138 -0.60 -14.43 -30.65
CA ASN A 138 -1.01 -15.51 -31.56
C ASN A 138 0.04 -16.61 -31.76
N LEU A 139 1.17 -16.57 -31.03
CA LEU A 139 2.31 -17.44 -31.31
C LEU A 139 2.00 -18.92 -31.06
N LEU A 140 1.23 -19.24 -30.03
CA LEU A 140 0.87 -20.63 -29.73
C LEU A 140 0.02 -21.24 -30.85
N ASP A 141 -1.02 -20.52 -31.29
CA ASP A 141 -1.89 -20.93 -32.38
C ASP A 141 -1.11 -21.06 -33.69
N THR A 142 -0.18 -20.13 -33.94
CA THR A 142 0.74 -20.19 -35.08
C THR A 142 1.57 -21.47 -35.06
N VAL A 143 2.16 -21.83 -33.91
CA VAL A 143 2.96 -23.06 -33.77
C VAL A 143 2.09 -24.31 -33.97
N TRP A 144 0.88 -24.32 -33.40
CA TRP A 144 -0.07 -25.41 -33.58
C TRP A 144 -0.50 -25.56 -35.04
N LEU A 145 -0.81 -24.47 -35.72
CA LEU A 145 -1.13 -24.49 -37.14
C LEU A 145 0.05 -25.04 -37.93
N ALA A 146 1.28 -24.58 -37.68
CA ALA A 146 2.45 -25.06 -38.42
C ALA A 146 2.61 -26.59 -38.36
N THR A 147 2.32 -27.21 -37.22
CA THR A 147 2.45 -28.65 -36.98
C THR A 147 1.16 -29.46 -37.21
N SER A 148 0.05 -28.79 -37.53
CA SER A 148 -1.25 -29.45 -37.70
C SER A 148 -1.43 -30.18 -39.04
N PRO A 149 -2.22 -31.26 -39.08
CA PRO A 149 -2.62 -31.91 -40.32
C PRO A 149 -3.42 -30.98 -41.24
N LYS A 150 -3.40 -31.27 -42.54
CA LYS A 150 -4.05 -30.44 -43.58
C LYS A 150 -5.53 -30.19 -43.31
N GLN A 151 -6.26 -31.17 -42.79
CA GLN A 151 -7.69 -31.07 -42.50
C GLN A 151 -8.00 -30.00 -41.44
N ILE A 152 -7.13 -29.86 -40.43
CA ILE A 152 -7.26 -28.86 -39.37
C ILE A 152 -6.93 -27.47 -39.90
N LYS A 153 -5.90 -27.35 -40.75
CA LYS A 153 -5.58 -26.10 -41.46
C LYS A 153 -6.74 -25.60 -42.32
N GLU A 154 -7.34 -26.50 -43.12
CA GLU A 154 -8.49 -26.19 -43.97
C GLU A 154 -9.74 -25.80 -43.17
N LEU A 155 -9.98 -26.46 -42.03
CA LEU A 155 -11.07 -26.09 -41.13
C LEU A 155 -10.82 -24.70 -40.52
N TRP A 156 -9.60 -24.43 -40.07
CA TRP A 156 -9.22 -23.15 -39.50
C TRP A 156 -9.43 -22.00 -40.50
N SER A 157 -8.97 -22.15 -41.75
CA SER A 157 -9.21 -21.15 -42.80
C SER A 157 -10.70 -20.88 -43.02
N LYS A 158 -11.53 -21.93 -43.10
CA LYS A 158 -12.98 -21.79 -43.28
C LYS A 158 -13.67 -21.09 -42.11
N VAL A 159 -13.18 -21.33 -40.88
CA VAL A 159 -13.70 -20.66 -39.68
C VAL A 159 -13.29 -19.19 -39.69
N ALA A 160 -12.04 -18.87 -40.01
CA ALA A 160 -11.57 -17.49 -40.15
C ALA A 160 -12.39 -16.73 -41.21
N ASP A 161 -12.60 -17.32 -42.39
CA ASP A 161 -13.42 -16.74 -43.46
C ASP A 161 -14.89 -16.52 -43.02
N LEU A 162 -15.44 -17.44 -42.23
CA LEU A 162 -16.81 -17.34 -41.71
C LEU A 162 -16.96 -16.21 -40.68
N LEU A 163 -15.95 -16.01 -39.85
CA LEU A 163 -15.93 -14.99 -38.80
C LEU A 163 -15.46 -13.61 -39.32
N GLY A 164 -14.81 -13.58 -40.48
CA GLY A 164 -14.22 -12.36 -41.04
C GLY A 164 -12.93 -11.95 -40.33
N ASP A 165 -12.22 -12.91 -39.72
CA ASP A 165 -10.99 -12.66 -38.97
C ASP A 165 -9.80 -12.58 -39.92
N ASP A 166 -9.06 -11.49 -39.86
CA ASP A 166 -7.81 -11.33 -40.62
C ASP A 166 -6.68 -12.14 -39.96
N GLN A 167 -6.11 -13.07 -40.71
CA GLN A 167 -4.99 -13.88 -40.22
C GLN A 167 -3.69 -13.08 -40.15
N THR A 168 -2.96 -13.24 -39.04
CA THR A 168 -1.65 -12.61 -38.87
C THR A 168 -0.66 -13.10 -39.93
N GLN A 169 0.46 -12.39 -40.09
CA GLN A 169 1.46 -12.78 -41.10
C GLN A 169 2.04 -14.15 -40.79
N LEU A 170 2.37 -14.44 -39.53
CA LEU A 170 2.93 -15.75 -39.16
C LEU A 170 1.91 -16.88 -39.28
N GLN A 171 0.62 -16.65 -39.00
CA GLN A 171 -0.42 -17.65 -39.20
C GLN A 171 -0.59 -18.02 -40.68
N ARG A 172 -0.57 -17.02 -41.58
CA ARG A 172 -0.61 -17.26 -43.03
C ARG A 172 0.58 -18.10 -43.48
N ASP A 173 1.76 -17.79 -42.98
CA ASP A 173 2.98 -18.55 -43.28
C ASP A 173 2.89 -19.99 -42.72
N ALA A 174 2.35 -20.17 -41.52
CA ALA A 174 2.17 -21.48 -40.87
C ALA A 174 1.16 -22.39 -41.61
N LEU A 175 0.07 -21.82 -42.14
CA LEU A 175 -0.90 -22.55 -42.97
C LEU A 175 -0.28 -23.05 -44.28
N ALA A 176 0.71 -22.33 -44.82
CA ALA A 176 1.43 -22.71 -46.03
C ALA A 176 2.50 -23.80 -45.82
N ILE A 177 2.88 -24.09 -44.58
CA ILE A 177 3.84 -25.16 -44.27
C ILE A 177 3.21 -26.52 -44.62
N VAL A 178 3.91 -27.31 -45.45
CA VAL A 178 3.51 -28.69 -45.74
C VAL A 178 3.80 -29.55 -44.49
N PRO A 179 2.81 -30.26 -43.93
CA PRO A 179 3.05 -31.16 -42.79
C PRO A 179 4.13 -32.18 -43.15
N ALA A 180 5.07 -32.43 -42.25
CA ALA A 180 6.02 -33.52 -42.44
C ALA A 180 5.25 -34.84 -42.55
N GLU A 181 5.52 -35.63 -43.59
CA GLU A 181 5.02 -37.00 -43.71
C GLU A 181 5.63 -37.82 -42.55
N GLU A 182 4.79 -38.45 -41.72
CA GLU A 182 5.20 -39.53 -40.82
C GLU A 182 5.50 -40.82 -41.61
#